data_AF-A0A537SY85-F1
#
_entry.id   AF-A0A537SY85-F1
#
_cell.length_a   1.000
_cell.length_b   1.000
_cell.length_c   1.000
_cell.angle_alpha   90.00
_cell.angle_beta   90.00
_cell.angle_gamma   90.00
#
_symmetry.space_group_name_H-M   'P 1'
#
loop_
_entity.id
_entity.type
_entity.pdbx_description
1 polymer ?
#
loop_
_entity_poly.entity_id
_entity_poly.type
_entity_poly.pdbx_seq_one_letter_code
_entity_poly.pdbx_strand_id
1 'polypeptide(L)'
;FSYIPFGFGPRMCIGQPFALQEATLVLSTIMREFVPELVPGYKVWPVLKITIRPQNGLPMRLRLRANAEFAKPDTGRERERLTS
;
A
#
# COMPACT_ATOMS: atom_id res chain seq x y z
N PHE A 1 -23.18 14.56 0.36
CA PHE A 1 -21.96 13.82 0.73
C PHE A 1 -22.12 12.36 0.34
N SER A 2 -21.35 11.83 -0.62
CA SER A 2 -21.33 10.39 -0.88
C SER A 2 -19.98 9.94 -1.42
N TYR A 3 -19.29 9.10 -0.65
CA TYR A 3 -18.13 8.32 -1.07
C TYR A 3 -18.55 6.85 -1.06
N ILE A 4 -18.69 6.24 -2.25
CA ILE A 4 -19.31 4.92 -2.42
C ILE A 4 -18.43 4.01 -3.32
N PRO A 5 -17.16 3.76 -2.94
CA PRO A 5 -16.22 3.00 -3.79
C PRO A 5 -16.56 1.50 -3.92
N PHE A 6 -17.41 0.98 -3.03
CA PHE A 6 -17.82 -0.42 -2.97
C PHE A 6 -19.31 -0.61 -3.31
N GLY A 7 -19.98 0.42 -3.83
CA GLY A 7 -21.42 0.41 -4.02
C GLY A 7 -22.21 0.59 -2.72
N PHE A 8 -23.53 0.57 -2.84
CA PHE A 8 -24.47 0.73 -1.73
C PHE A 8 -25.70 -0.15 -1.97
N GLY A 9 -26.40 -0.55 -0.90
CA GLY A 9 -27.61 -1.36 -0.97
C GLY A 9 -27.34 -2.85 -1.23
N PRO A 10 -28.33 -3.61 -1.75
CA PRO A 10 -28.30 -5.09 -1.81
C PRO A 10 -27.23 -5.65 -2.77
N ARG A 11 -26.61 -4.79 -3.59
CA ARG A 11 -25.53 -5.15 -4.53
C ARG A 11 -24.19 -4.54 -4.13
N MET A 12 -24.04 -4.12 -2.87
CA MET A 12 -22.74 -3.68 -2.35
C MET A 12 -21.71 -4.79 -2.47
N CYS A 13 -20.44 -4.41 -2.62
CA CYS A 13 -19.34 -5.34 -2.77
C CYS A 13 -19.23 -6.22 -1.52
N ILE A 14 -19.48 -7.52 -1.68
CA ILE A 14 -19.30 -8.52 -0.61
C ILE A 14 -17.85 -8.58 -0.11
N GLY A 15 -16.89 -8.20 -0.95
CA GLY A 15 -15.46 -8.15 -0.62
C GLY A 15 -15.01 -6.87 0.09
N GLN A 16 -15.90 -5.91 0.41
CA GLN A 16 -15.52 -4.63 1.02
C GLN A 16 -14.68 -4.78 2.31
N PRO A 17 -15.05 -5.62 3.30
CA PRO A 17 -14.26 -5.74 4.52
C PRO A 17 -12.85 -6.26 4.25
N PHE A 18 -12.74 -7.26 3.37
CA PHE A 18 -11.48 -7.85 2.97
C PHE A 18 -10.58 -6.85 2.23
N ALA A 19 -11.13 -6.14 1.24
CA ALA A 19 -10.40 -5.14 0.46
C ALA A 19 -9.84 -4.01 1.35
N LEU A 20 -10.60 -3.58 2.37
CA LEU A 20 -10.14 -2.57 3.33
C LEU A 20 -9.02 -3.10 4.24
N GLN A 21 -9.10 -4.36 4.68
CA GLN A 21 -8.05 -4.98 5.48
C GLN A 21 -6.75 -5.09 4.68
N GLU A 22 -6.81 -5.64 3.46
CA GLU A 22 -5.63 -5.76 2.59
C GLU A 22 -5.04 -4.40 2.25
N ALA A 23 -5.86 -3.42 1.85
CA ALA A 23 -5.39 -2.08 1.53
C ALA A 23 -4.67 -1.43 2.73
N THR A 24 -5.21 -1.60 3.94
CA THR A 24 -4.60 -1.08 5.17
C THR A 24 -3.27 -1.78 5.46
N LEU A 25 -3.20 -3.10 5.34
CA LEU A 25 -1.97 -3.87 5.57
C LEU A 25 -0.87 -3.52 4.57
N VAL A 26 -1.20 -3.50 3.27
CA VAL A 26 -0.26 -3.15 2.20
C VAL A 26 0.23 -1.72 2.38
N LEU A 27 -0.69 -0.78 2.62
CA LEU A 27 -0.33 0.63 2.82
C LEU A 27 0.53 0.82 4.06
N SER A 28 0.19 0.19 5.18
CA SER A 28 0.99 0.25 6.42
C SER A 28 2.40 -0.28 6.21
N THR A 29 2.54 -1.39 5.49
CA THR A 29 3.84 -2.00 5.18
C THR A 29 4.70 -1.06 4.35
N ILE A 30 4.13 -0.48 3.29
CA ILE A 30 4.84 0.47 2.43
C ILE A 30 5.22 1.74 3.21
N MET A 31 4.29 2.31 3.98
CA MET A 31 4.49 3.60 4.65
C MET A 31 5.38 3.54 5.91
N ARG A 32 5.62 2.34 6.47
CA ARG A 32 6.62 2.15 7.54
C ARG A 32 8.03 2.38 7.02
N GLU A 33 8.32 1.85 5.83
CA GLU A 33 9.68 1.79 5.28
C GLU A 33 9.96 2.90 4.27
N PHE A 34 8.94 3.33 3.54
CA PHE A 34 9.10 4.23 2.39
C PHE A 34 8.24 5.48 2.50
N VAL A 35 8.71 6.53 1.85
CA VAL A 35 7.94 7.70 1.44
C VAL A 35 7.78 7.61 -0.08
N PRO A 36 6.61 7.16 -0.58
CA PRO A 36 6.34 7.13 -2.01
C PRO A 36 6.17 8.55 -2.55
N GLU A 37 6.89 8.87 -3.61
CA GLU A 37 6.83 10.16 -4.31
C GLU A 37 6.48 9.91 -5.77
N LEU A 38 5.50 10.65 -6.31
CA LEU A 38 5.20 10.55 -7.74
C LEU A 38 6.43 10.93 -8.56
N VAL A 39 6.69 10.22 -9.66
CA VAL A 39 7.78 10.60 -10.57
C VAL A 39 7.57 12.06 -11.02
N PRO A 40 8.59 12.93 -10.92
CA PRO A 40 8.46 14.34 -11.28
C PRO A 40 7.97 14.51 -12.72
N GLY A 41 7.03 15.43 -12.90
CA GLY A 41 6.43 15.71 -14.21
C GLY A 41 5.40 14.68 -14.68
N TYR A 42 5.18 13.56 -13.96
CA TYR A 42 4.14 12.61 -14.31
C TYR A 42 2.75 13.19 -13.99
N LYS A 43 1.88 13.26 -15.00
CA LYS A 43 0.48 13.69 -14.83
C LYS A 43 -0.43 12.47 -14.74
N VAL A 44 -1.08 12.30 -13.59
CA VAL A 44 -2.07 11.23 -13.40
C VAL A 44 -3.35 11.61 -14.12
N TRP A 45 -3.76 10.79 -15.09
CA TRP A 45 -5.01 11.00 -15.84
C TRP A 45 -5.95 9.82 -15.64
N PRO A 46 -7.21 10.02 -15.23
CA PRO A 46 -8.16 8.92 -15.07
C PRO A 46 -8.69 8.45 -16.42
N VAL A 47 -8.71 7.14 -16.64
CA VAL A 47 -9.36 6.52 -17.81
C VAL A 47 -10.38 5.50 -17.35
N LEU A 48 -11.56 5.55 -17.96
CA LEU A 48 -12.61 4.55 -17.78
C LEU A 48 -12.39 3.43 -18.82
N LYS A 49 -12.07 2.23 -18.32
CA LYS A 49 -12.14 1.00 -19.13
C LYS A 49 -13.34 0.18 -18.63
N ILE A 50 -13.09 -0.97 -18.00
CA ILE A 50 -14.09 -1.70 -17.21
C ILE A 50 -14.24 -1.06 -15.83
N THR A 51 -13.14 -0.54 -15.27
CA THR A 51 -13.07 0.25 -14.04
C THR A 51 -12.31 1.55 -14.30
N ILE A 52 -12.46 2.55 -13.41
CA ILE A 52 -11.67 3.78 -13.45
C ILE A 52 -10.26 3.48 -12.94
N ARG A 53 -9.24 3.81 -13.73
CA ARG A 53 -7.82 3.58 -13.37
C ARG A 53 -6.95 4.72 -13.93
N PRO A 54 -5.74 4.96 -13.39
CA PRO A 54 -4.76 5.83 -14.02
C PRO A 54 -4.37 5.36 -15.43
N GLN A 55 -4.29 6.31 -16.38
CA GLN A 55 -3.72 6.10 -17.70
C GLN A 55 -2.22 5.86 -17.55
N ASN A 56 -1.71 4.76 -18.10
CA ASN A 56 -0.30 4.38 -18.04
C ASN A 56 0.25 4.08 -16.63
N GLY A 57 -0.63 3.71 -15.69
CA GLY A 57 -0.23 3.31 -14.33
C GLY A 57 0.04 4.49 -13.39
N LEU A 58 0.80 4.24 -12.33
CA LEU A 58 1.15 5.23 -11.32
C LEU A 58 2.62 5.04 -10.92
N PRO A 59 3.58 5.53 -11.72
CA PRO A 59 5.00 5.35 -11.45
C PRO A 59 5.42 6.21 -10.24
N MET A 60 6.04 5.56 -9.26
CA MET A 60 6.47 6.17 -8.01
C MET A 60 7.97 5.96 -7.80
N ARG A 61 8.64 6.94 -7.19
CA ARG A 61 9.96 6.79 -6.58
C ARG A 61 9.76 6.49 -5.09
N LEU A 62 10.47 5.49 -4.59
CA LEU A 62 10.39 5.13 -3.17
C LEU A 62 11.64 5.65 -2.46
N ARG A 63 11.44 6.54 -1.48
CA ARG A 63 12.53 7.02 -0.62
C ARG A 63 12.44 6.30 0.73
N LEU A 64 13.54 5.72 1.20
CA LEU A 64 13.57 5.10 2.53
C LEU A 64 13.28 6.13 3.63
N ARG A 65 12.53 5.71 4.65
CA ARG A 65 12.31 6.48 5.87
C ARG A 65 13.52 6.36 6.78
N ALA A 66 13.84 7.46 7.49
CA ALA A 66 14.96 7.48 8.43
C ALA A 66 14.85 6.42 9.55
N ASN A 67 13.63 6.05 9.92
CA ASN A 67 13.33 5.06 10.97
C ASN A 67 12.81 3.74 10.39
N ALA A 68 13.11 3.45 9.13
CA ALA A 68 12.78 2.19 8.46
C ALA A 68 13.19 1.00 9.35
N GLU A 69 12.23 0.17 9.76
CA GLU A 69 12.49 -1.00 10.62
C GLU A 69 13.15 -2.13 9.83
N PHE A 70 12.85 -2.24 8.54
CA PHE A 70 13.46 -3.21 7.62
C PHE A 70 14.92 -2.87 7.29
N ALA A 71 15.32 -1.61 7.47
CA ALA A 71 16.71 -1.17 7.30
C ALA A 71 17.60 -1.47 8.52
N LYS A 72 17.02 -1.90 9.65
CA LYS A 72 17.82 -2.39 10.78
C LYS A 72 18.30 -3.80 10.42
N PRO A 73 19.62 -4.05 10.34
CA PRO A 73 20.11 -5.41 10.16
C PRO A 73 19.57 -6.27 11.31
N ASP A 74 19.14 -7.50 11.00
CA ASP A 74 18.70 -8.50 11.99
C ASP A 74 19.86 -8.83 12.94
N THR A 75 20.03 -7.98 13.94
CA THR A 75 21.09 -8.08 14.93
C THR A 75 20.48 -8.68 16.18
N GLY A 76 20.01 -9.93 16.11
CA GLY A 76 19.56 -10.63 17.31
C GLY A 76 18.54 -11.73 17.11
N ARG A 77 18.95 -12.86 16.53
CA ARG A 77 18.22 -14.12 16.70
C ARG A 77 19.10 -15.39 16.79
N GLU A 78 20.37 -15.23 17.18
CA GLU A 78 21.34 -16.34 17.23
C GLU A 78 21.84 -16.70 18.65
N ARG A 79 21.40 -16.04 19.72
CA ARG A 79 21.92 -16.32 21.08
C ARG A 79 21.09 -17.26 21.96
N GLU A 80 19.95 -17.77 21.49
CA GLU A 80 19.04 -18.61 22.31
C GLU A 80 18.94 -20.08 21.88
N ARG A 81 19.84 -20.56 21.00
CA ARG A 81 19.84 -21.95 20.50
C ARG A 81 21.13 -22.75 20.78
N LEU A 82 21.97 -22.32 21.73
CA LEU A 82 23.23 -23.00 22.06
C LEU A 82 23.45 -23.31 23.55
N THR A 83 22.40 -23.31 24.39
CA THR A 83 22.47 -23.76 25.79
C THR A 83 21.37 -24.75 26.17
N SER A 84 21.12 -25.75 25.33
CA SER A 84 20.38 -26.96 25.72
C SER A 84 21.07 -28.20 25.16
#